data_AF-A0A382L3L0-F1
#
_entry.id   AF-A0A382L3L0-F1
#
_cell.length_a   1.000
_cell.length_b   1.000
_cell.length_c   1.000
_cell.angle_alpha   90.00
_cell.angle_beta   90.00
_cell.angle_gamma   90.00
#
_symmetry.space_group_name_H-M   'P 1'
#
loop_
_entity.id
_entity.type
_entity.pdbx_description
1 polymer ?
#
loop_
_entity_poly.entity_id
_entity_poly.type
_entity_poly.pdbx_seq_one_letter_code
_entity_poly.pdbx_strand_id
1 'polypeptide(L)' 'GIAAIREKIRYSFDKRNKVVNITDPWLIRVAQGSNLSKPEAQLQFHNILNRLGYLKKFEQDQLFKGVTVKLGEIEMEFT' A
#
# COMPACT_ATOMS: atom_id res chain seq x y z
N GLY A 1 -22.23 -14.90 15.69
CA GLY A 1 -21.78 -13.82 14.79
C GLY A 1 -20.30 -14.02 14.54
N ILE A 2 -19.93 -14.44 13.34
CA ILE A 2 -18.53 -14.72 13.01
C ILE A 2 -17.83 -13.39 12.75
N ALA A 3 -16.99 -12.98 13.70
CA ALA A 3 -16.02 -11.93 13.50
C ALA A 3 -15.15 -12.32 12.29
N ALA A 4 -15.29 -11.58 11.19
CA ALA A 4 -14.40 -11.68 10.05
C ALA A 4 -12.99 -11.34 10.55
N ILE A 5 -12.16 -12.37 10.67
CA ILE A 5 -10.76 -12.28 11.09
C ILE A 5 -10.06 -11.37 10.08
N ARG A 6 -9.85 -10.10 10.47
CA ARG A 6 -9.09 -9.09 9.73
C ARG A 6 -7.59 -9.41 9.85
N GLU A 7 -7.16 -10.45 9.16
CA GLU A 7 -5.77 -10.81 8.93
C GLU A 7 -5.66 -11.20 7.44
N LYS A 8 -4.84 -10.58 6.59
CA LYS A 8 -3.49 -10.07 6.76
C LYS A 8 -3.32 -8.88 5.82
N ILE A 9 -2.70 -7.81 6.28
CA ILE A 9 -2.03 -6.84 5.40
C ILE A 9 -1.04 -7.66 4.55
N ARG A 10 -1.17 -7.60 3.23
CA ARG A 10 -0.37 -8.41 2.29
C ARG A 10 0.60 -7.52 1.54
N TYR A 11 1.86 -7.63 1.92
CA TYR A 11 2.95 -6.97 1.20
C TYR A 11 4.23 -7.81 1.29
N SER A 12 5.14 -7.60 0.36
CA SER A 12 6.53 -8.05 0.44
C SER A 12 7.45 -6.85 0.36
N PHE A 13 8.61 -6.91 1.03
CA PHE A 13 9.58 -5.83 1.01
C PHE A 13 10.85 -6.28 0.28
N ASP A 14 11.14 -5.64 -0.83
CA ASP A 14 12.43 -5.73 -1.50
C ASP A 14 13.41 -4.76 -0.83
N LYS A 15 14.23 -5.31 0.06
CA LYS A 15 15.26 -4.56 0.79
C LYS A 15 16.32 -3.93 -0.13
N ARG A 16 16.61 -4.53 -1.28
CA ARG A 16 17.68 -4.06 -2.18
C ARG A 16 17.28 -2.78 -2.88
N ASN A 17 16.05 -2.76 -3.39
CA ASN A 17 15.49 -1.62 -4.10
C ASN A 17 14.69 -0.68 -3.19
N LYS A 18 14.56 -1.01 -1.91
CA LYS A 18 13.68 -0.32 -0.95
C LYS A 18 12.24 -0.23 -1.45
N VAL A 19 11.74 -1.31 -2.05
CA VAL A 19 10.39 -1.36 -2.63
C VAL A 19 9.45 -2.18 -1.74
N VAL A 20 8.34 -1.59 -1.34
CA VAL A 20 7.23 -2.29 -0.69
C VAL A 20 6.21 -2.70 -1.75
N ASN A 21 6.15 -3.99 -2.07
CA ASN A 21 5.20 -4.55 -3.01
C ASN A 21 3.93 -4.97 -2.29
N ILE A 22 2.83 -4.26 -2.46
CA ILE A 22 1.52 -4.66 -1.96
C ILE A 22 0.98 -5.77 -2.86
N THR A 23 0.70 -6.93 -2.27
CA THR A 23 0.24 -8.15 -2.97
C THR A 23 -1.23 -8.45 -2.72
N ASP A 24 -1.96 -7.50 -2.16
CA ASP A 24 -3.41 -7.57 -1.94
C ASP A 24 -4.18 -7.35 -3.26
N PRO A 25 -4.88 -8.38 -3.79
CA PRO A 25 -5.54 -8.29 -5.08
C PRO A 25 -6.64 -7.22 -5.13
N TRP A 26 -7.30 -6.94 -3.99
CA TRP A 26 -8.33 -5.91 -3.95
C TRP A 26 -7.71 -4.51 -4.04
N LEU A 27 -6.63 -4.26 -3.29
CA LEU A 27 -5.91 -2.97 -3.38
C LEU A 27 -5.30 -2.75 -4.76
N ILE A 28 -4.76 -3.81 -5.39
CA ILE A 28 -4.24 -3.72 -6.77
C ILE A 28 -5.35 -3.29 -7.73
N ARG A 29 -6.55 -3.88 -7.65
CA ARG A 29 -7.70 -3.47 -8.49
C ARG A 29 -8.13 -2.04 -8.22
N VAL A 30 -8.15 -1.61 -6.96
CA VAL A 30 -8.47 -0.23 -6.59
C VAL A 30 -7.43 0.74 -7.17
N ALA A 31 -6.15 0.40 -7.08
CA ALA A 31 -5.06 1.19 -7.65
C ALA A 31 -5.17 1.28 -9.18
N GLN A 32 -5.42 0.16 -9.87
CA GLN A 32 -5.60 0.11 -11.33
C GLN A 32 -6.84 0.87 -11.82
N GLY A 33 -7.93 0.85 -11.05
CA GLY A 33 -9.13 1.62 -11.33
C GLY A 33 -9.02 3.11 -10.95
N SER A 34 -7.99 3.49 -10.18
CA SER A 34 -7.75 4.86 -9.76
C SER A 34 -6.75 5.52 -10.69
N ASN A 35 -7.02 6.78 -11.08
CA ASN A 35 -6.04 7.56 -11.84
C ASN A 35 -4.97 8.12 -10.88
N LEU A 36 -4.05 7.27 -10.42
CA LEU A 36 -2.99 7.61 -9.46
C LEU A 36 -1.96 8.62 -9.99
N SER A 37 -2.08 9.08 -11.24
CA SER A 37 -1.34 10.24 -11.74
C SER A 37 -1.91 11.57 -11.24
N LYS A 38 -3.14 11.59 -10.71
CA LYS A 38 -3.77 12.79 -10.13
C LYS A 38 -3.52 12.89 -8.63
N PRO A 39 -3.16 14.08 -8.10
CA PRO A 39 -2.95 14.28 -6.66
C PRO A 39 -4.14 13.84 -5.80
N GLU A 40 -5.37 14.08 -6.25
CA GLU A 40 -6.58 13.73 -5.50
C GLU A 40 -6.76 12.22 -5.38
N ALA A 41 -6.42 11.46 -6.43
CA ALA A 41 -6.49 10.01 -6.41
C ALA A 41 -5.37 9.41 -5.55
N GLN A 42 -4.17 9.99 -5.58
CA GLN A 42 -3.08 9.60 -4.68
C GLN A 42 -3.47 9.81 -3.21
N LEU A 43 -4.07 10.95 -2.88
CA LEU A 43 -4.57 11.24 -1.53
C LEU A 43 -5.67 10.26 -1.10
N GLN A 44 -6.64 9.97 -1.97
CA GLN A 44 -7.68 8.98 -1.68
C GLN A 44 -7.07 7.59 -1.44
N PHE A 45 -6.10 7.19 -2.27
CA PHE A 45 -5.44 5.91 -2.14
C PHE A 45 -4.60 5.82 -0.86
N HIS A 46 -3.87 6.90 -0.52
CA HIS A 46 -3.17 7.04 0.75
C HIS A 46 -4.12 6.87 1.94
N ASN A 47 -5.29 7.51 1.90
CA ASN A 47 -6.31 7.38 2.94
C ASN A 47 -6.83 5.94 3.07
N ILE A 48 -6.99 5.22 1.97
CA ILE A 48 -7.37 3.80 1.97
C ILE A 48 -6.29 2.96 2.66
N LEU A 49 -5.02 3.12 2.27
CA LEU A 49 -3.90 2.42 2.91
C LEU A 49 -3.82 2.71 4.41
N ASN A 50 -4.03 3.97 4.81
CA ASN A 50 -4.05 4.37 6.21
C ASN A 50 -5.21 3.70 6.96
N ARG A 51 -6.43 3.77 6.42
CA ARG A 51 -7.64 3.17 7.02
C ARG A 51 -7.54 1.66 7.16
N LEU A 52 -6.85 0.99 6.24
CA LEU A 52 -6.60 -0.45 6.26
C LEU A 52 -5.41 -0.84 7.14
N GLY A 53 -4.68 0.14 7.69
CA GLY A 53 -3.55 -0.07 8.58
C GLY A 53 -2.23 -0.44 7.88
N TYR A 54 -2.16 -0.36 6.55
CA TYR A 54 -0.93 -0.63 5.79
C TYR A 54 0.19 0.33 6.20
N LEU A 55 -0.12 1.63 6.28
CA LEU A 55 0.87 2.64 6.68
C LEU A 55 1.38 2.36 8.10
N LYS A 56 0.50 2.12 9.07
CA LYS A 56 0.90 1.76 10.44
C LYS A 56 1.77 0.50 10.47
N LYS A 57 1.47 -0.49 9.64
CA LYS A 57 2.24 -1.73 9.58
C LYS A 57 3.63 -1.50 8.99
N PHE A 58 3.74 -0.69 7.95
CA PHE A 58 5.04 -0.27 7.41
C PHE A 58 5.89 0.46 8.46
N GLU A 59 5.26 1.12 9.45
CA GLU A 59 5.94 1.95 10.45
C GLU A 59 6.54 1.05 11.51
N GLN A 60 5.72 0.11 11.99
CA GLN A 60 6.14 -0.97 12.86
C GLN A 60 7.28 -1.79 12.25
N ASP A 61 7.25 -1.98 10.93
CA ASP A 61 8.26 -2.74 10.19
C ASP A 61 9.45 -1.85 9.74
N GLN A 62 9.50 -0.59 10.21
CA GLN A 62 10.57 0.40 9.98
C GLN A 62 10.87 0.71 8.51
N LEU A 63 9.83 0.74 7.66
CA LEU A 63 9.94 0.89 6.21
C LEU A 63 9.80 2.34 5.71
N PHE A 64 9.70 3.37 6.56
CA PHE A 64 9.22 4.70 6.13
C PHE A 64 10.19 5.61 5.37
N LYS A 65 11.50 5.32 5.34
CA LYS A 65 12.48 6.28 4.76
C LYS A 65 12.90 5.89 3.35
N GLY A 66 12.33 6.60 2.36
CA GLY A 66 12.70 6.50 0.96
C GLY A 66 12.33 5.16 0.34
N VAL A 67 11.17 4.62 0.70
CA VAL A 67 10.63 3.41 0.07
C VAL A 67 9.66 3.77 -1.03
N THR A 68 9.77 3.05 -2.14
CA THR A 68 8.77 3.08 -3.20
C THR A 68 7.73 2.03 -2.90
N VAL A 69 6.46 2.40 -2.89
CA VAL A 69 5.37 1.42 -2.74
C VAL A 69 4.90 1.06 -4.15
N LYS A 70 4.89 -0.24 -4.42
CA LYS A 70 4.46 -0.81 -5.69
C LYS A 70 3.18 -1.61 -5.52
N LEU A 71 2.23 -1.40 -6.42
CA LEU A 71 0.93 -2.06 -6.48
C LEU A 71 0.71 -2.61 -7.89
N GLY A 72 1.04 -3.88 -8.08
CA GLY A 72 1.07 -4.47 -9.42
C GLY A 72 2.08 -3.74 -10.31
N GLU A 73 1.62 -3.12 -11.39
CA GLU A 73 2.43 -2.36 -12.34
C GLU A 73 2.60 -0.88 -11.96
N ILE A 74 1.89 -0.41 -10.92
CA ILE A 74 1.91 0.99 -10.51
C ILE A 74 2.94 1.20 -9.41
N GLU A 75 3.82 2.18 -9.58
CA GLU A 75 4.83 2.59 -8.59
C GLU A 75 4.48 3.97 -8.05
N MET A 76 4.52 4.13 -6.73
CA MET A 76 4.30 5.40 -6.04
C MET A 76 5.41 5.64 -5.02
N GLU A 77 6.02 6.81 -5.06
CA GLU A 77 6.93 7.26 -4.02
C GLU A 77 6.14 7.90 -2.88
N PHE A 78 6.41 7.43 -1.65
CA PHE A 78 5.90 8.05 -0.44
C PHE A 78 7.01 8.98 0.07
N THR A 79 6.82 10.29 -0.07
CA THR A 79 7.76 11.32 0.37
C THR A 79 7.51 11.71 1.82
#